data_AF-A0AA39K8G6-F1
#
_entry.id   AF-A0AA39K8G6-F1
#
_cell.length_a   1.000
_cell.length_b   1.000
_cell.length_c   1.000
_cell.angle_alpha   90.00
_cell.angle_beta   90.00
_cell.angle_gamma   90.00
#
_symmetry.space_group_name_H-M   'P 1'
#
loop_
_entity.id
_entity.type
_entity.pdbx_description
1 polymer ?
#
loop_
_entity_poly.entity_id
_entity_poly.type
_entity_poly.pdbx_seq_one_letter_code
_entity_poly.pdbx_strand_id
1 'polypeptide(L)'
;MSRSPSSYSAVLAFLLPAEIFLYLVIISLALGAASGALGFFVGYLRHRPDDNQTKMLEPEPELEDEEDIPDGDLSAVSARFLEPCKLVLIVRTDLKMGSGKISAQDATLACYKALVKKNPSLVGHWERTGQAKIALKASSEEQILELEAIAKSLNLCARSIKDQGTTVVLGIGPAPVKLVNEVTGKLRLL
;
A
#
# COMPACT_ATOMS: atom_id res chain seq x y z
N MET A 1 7.89 -26.34 -79.93
CA MET A 1 8.98 -25.34 -80.01
C MET A 1 8.82 -24.38 -78.82
N SER A 2 9.47 -24.69 -77.70
CA SER A 2 9.40 -23.96 -76.44
C SER A 2 10.37 -22.77 -76.45
N ARG A 3 9.89 -21.55 -76.16
CA ARG A 3 10.75 -20.41 -75.82
C ARG A 3 10.57 -20.09 -74.33
N SER A 4 11.70 -19.98 -73.64
CA SER A 4 11.85 -19.82 -72.19
C SER A 4 11.34 -18.47 -71.67
N PRO A 5 10.85 -18.40 -70.43
CA PRO A 5 10.58 -17.13 -69.77
C PRO A 5 11.89 -16.41 -69.45
N SER A 6 11.93 -15.13 -69.76
CA SER A 6 13.07 -14.22 -69.61
C SER A 6 13.45 -14.00 -68.14
N SER A 7 14.72 -14.26 -67.81
CA SER A 7 15.34 -14.25 -66.48
C SER A 7 15.42 -12.88 -65.76
N TYR A 8 14.68 -11.85 -66.20
CA TYR A 8 14.82 -10.50 -65.66
C TYR A 8 13.91 -10.21 -64.45
N SER A 9 12.91 -11.05 -64.19
CA SER A 9 11.97 -10.80 -63.07
C SER A 9 12.49 -11.25 -61.69
N ALA A 10 13.59 -12.01 -61.63
CA ALA A 10 14.09 -12.59 -60.37
C ALA A 10 15.31 -11.86 -59.76
N VAL A 11 15.96 -10.97 -60.50
CA VAL A 11 17.23 -10.33 -60.06
C VAL A 11 17.02 -8.99 -59.35
N LEU A 12 15.83 -8.39 -59.46
CA LEU A 12 15.50 -7.12 -58.80
C LEU A 12 15.01 -7.26 -57.34
N ALA A 13 14.92 -8.49 -56.80
CA ALA A 13 14.37 -8.72 -55.47
C ALA A 13 15.40 -8.69 -54.32
N PHE A 14 16.70 -8.57 -54.62
CA PHE A 14 17.75 -8.60 -53.61
C PHE A 14 18.78 -7.52 -53.90
N LEU A 15 18.49 -6.29 -53.49
CA LEU A 15 19.45 -5.24 -53.14
C LEU A 15 18.65 -4.01 -52.69
N LEU A 16 17.96 -4.11 -51.54
CA LEU A 16 17.72 -2.89 -50.78
C LEU A 16 19.10 -2.50 -50.22
N PRO A 17 19.69 -1.35 -50.61
CA PRO A 17 21.00 -0.94 -50.12
C PRO A 17 21.01 -0.97 -48.59
N ALA A 18 22.14 -1.39 -47.98
CA ALA A 18 22.28 -1.50 -46.52
C ALA A 18 21.85 -0.22 -45.76
N GLU A 19 21.95 0.93 -46.43
CA GLU A 19 21.35 2.21 -46.06
C GLU A 19 19.87 2.09 -45.65
N ILE A 20 19.03 1.43 -46.45
CA ILE A 20 17.58 1.27 -46.17
C ILE A 20 17.35 0.41 -44.93
N PHE A 21 18.15 -0.65 -44.73
CA PHE A 21 18.05 -1.46 -43.52
C PHE A 21 18.40 -0.64 -42.26
N LEU A 22 19.45 0.19 -42.35
CA LEU A 22 19.82 1.09 -41.27
C LEU A 22 18.71 2.11 -40.97
N TYR A 23 18.08 2.69 -41.99
CA TYR A 23 16.93 3.59 -41.81
C TYR A 23 15.75 2.89 -41.15
N LEU A 24 15.42 1.65 -41.52
CA LEU A 24 14.33 0.88 -40.89
C LEU A 24 14.61 0.59 -39.41
N VAL A 25 15.86 0.26 -39.05
CA VAL A 25 16.26 0.06 -37.66
C VAL A 25 16.13 1.36 -36.86
N ILE A 26 16.61 2.48 -37.40
CA ILE A 26 16.51 3.80 -36.74
C ILE A 26 15.04 4.21 -36.54
N ILE A 27 14.19 4.02 -37.55
CA ILE A 27 12.75 4.32 -37.46
C ILE A 27 12.08 3.43 -36.40
N SER A 28 12.43 2.14 -36.32
CA SER A 28 11.88 1.23 -35.31
C SER A 28 12.28 1.60 -33.88
N LEU A 29 13.53 2.03 -33.67
CA LEU A 29 14.02 2.51 -32.38
C LEU A 29 13.35 3.84 -31.99
N ALA A 30 13.16 4.76 -32.95
CA ALA A 30 12.48 6.02 -32.70
C ALA A 30 10.99 5.83 -32.34
N LEU A 31 10.29 4.94 -33.05
CA LEU A 31 8.89 4.59 -32.74
C LEU A 31 8.78 3.86 -31.39
N GLY A 32 9.72 2.97 -31.09
CA GLY A 32 9.81 2.28 -29.79
C GLY A 32 10.00 3.27 -28.63
N ALA A 33 10.97 4.18 -28.75
CA ALA A 33 11.24 5.21 -27.74
C ALA A 33 10.04 6.16 -27.57
N ALA A 34 9.40 6.57 -28.66
CA ALA A 34 8.21 7.41 -28.62
C ALA A 34 7.05 6.71 -27.91
N SER A 35 6.79 5.43 -28.19
CA SER A 35 5.73 4.66 -27.54
C SER A 35 6.00 4.42 -26.04
N GLY A 36 7.27 4.18 -25.66
CA GLY A 36 7.69 4.05 -24.28
C GLY A 36 7.58 5.36 -23.51
N ALA A 37 7.98 6.48 -24.11
CA ALA A 37 7.82 7.81 -23.52
C ALA A 37 6.35 8.22 -23.38
N LEU A 38 5.51 7.91 -24.37
CA LEU A 38 4.07 8.15 -24.29
C LEU A 38 3.41 7.26 -23.25
N GLY A 39 3.80 5.99 -23.15
CA GLY A 39 3.33 5.07 -22.12
C GLY A 39 3.75 5.51 -20.71
N PHE A 40 4.99 5.96 -20.54
CA PHE A 40 5.48 6.55 -19.30
C PHE A 40 4.75 7.86 -18.97
N PHE A 41 4.52 8.75 -19.95
CA PHE A 41 3.85 10.03 -19.75
C PHE A 41 2.35 9.89 -19.50
N VAL A 42 1.65 9.00 -20.23
CA VAL A 42 0.23 8.67 -19.99
C VAL A 42 0.08 7.91 -18.67
N GLY A 43 1.00 7.00 -18.35
CA GLY A 43 1.06 6.34 -17.04
C GLY A 43 1.30 7.34 -15.91
N TYR A 44 2.21 8.29 -16.10
CA TYR A 44 2.50 9.39 -15.18
C TYR A 44 1.31 10.34 -15.03
N LEU A 45 0.63 10.70 -16.12
CA LEU A 45 -0.60 11.50 -16.11
C LEU A 45 -1.79 10.77 -15.50
N ARG A 46 -1.87 9.44 -15.64
CA ARG A 46 -2.90 8.60 -15.01
C ARG A 46 -2.58 8.35 -13.53
N HIS A 47 -1.31 8.45 -13.15
CA HIS A 47 -0.86 8.58 -11.78
C HIS A 47 -0.82 10.04 -11.32
N ARG A 48 -1.77 10.85 -11.79
CA ARG A 48 -2.22 11.99 -11.01
C ARG A 48 -2.88 11.41 -9.75
N PRO A 49 -2.43 11.76 -8.54
CA PRO A 49 -3.30 11.62 -7.38
C PRO A 49 -4.59 12.39 -7.71
N ASP A 50 -5.72 11.88 -7.22
CA ASP A 50 -7.04 12.48 -7.41
C ASP A 50 -7.06 13.91 -6.82
N ASP A 51 -6.61 14.90 -7.60
CA ASP A 51 -6.57 16.34 -7.29
C ASP A 51 -8.00 16.95 -7.33
N ASN A 52 -9.02 16.17 -6.99
CA ASN A 52 -10.39 16.65 -6.82
C ASN A 52 -10.85 16.72 -5.35
N GLN A 53 -9.91 16.69 -4.42
CA GLN A 53 -10.05 17.44 -3.20
C GLN A 53 -9.23 18.72 -3.37
N THR A 54 -9.89 19.76 -3.84
CA THR A 54 -9.56 21.14 -3.48
C THR A 54 -9.42 21.14 -1.95
N LYS A 55 -8.17 21.03 -1.53
CA LYS A 55 -7.69 21.19 -0.17
C LYS A 55 -7.99 22.63 0.20
N MET A 56 -9.24 22.89 0.58
CA MET A 56 -9.49 23.81 1.68
C MET A 56 -8.53 23.32 2.77
N LEU A 57 -7.47 24.08 2.98
CA LEU A 57 -6.61 23.94 4.15
C LEU A 57 -7.50 24.29 5.35
N GLU A 58 -8.40 23.39 5.71
CA GLU A 58 -8.75 23.23 7.10
C GLU A 58 -7.43 22.89 7.78
N PRO A 59 -7.02 23.64 8.81
CA PRO A 59 -5.82 23.30 9.55
C PRO A 59 -5.95 21.83 9.93
N GLU A 60 -4.97 21.01 9.52
CA GLU A 60 -4.77 19.69 10.14
C GLU A 60 -4.93 19.93 11.64
N PRO A 61 -5.82 19.23 12.36
CA PRO A 61 -5.88 19.42 13.78
C PRO A 61 -4.46 19.18 14.29
N GLU A 62 -3.82 20.24 14.76
CA GLU A 62 -2.67 20.18 15.64
C GLU A 62 -3.23 19.50 16.89
N LEU A 63 -3.31 18.16 16.82
CA LEU A 63 -3.53 17.33 17.97
C LEU A 63 -2.29 17.56 18.82
N GLU A 64 -2.49 18.36 19.86
CA GLU A 64 -1.64 18.52 21.02
C GLU A 64 -0.79 17.27 21.21
N ASP A 65 0.53 17.46 21.29
CA ASP A 65 1.55 16.44 21.48
C ASP A 65 0.94 15.20 22.14
N GLU A 66 0.66 14.15 21.33
CA GLU A 66 0.02 12.93 21.86
C GLU A 66 0.75 12.57 23.14
N GLU A 67 0.07 12.72 24.29
CA GLU A 67 0.59 12.26 25.57
C GLU A 67 1.22 10.90 25.31
N ASP A 68 2.51 10.74 25.66
CA ASP A 68 3.25 9.51 25.38
C ASP A 68 2.44 8.33 25.90
N ILE A 69 1.63 7.72 25.00
CA ILE A 69 0.77 6.60 25.36
C ILE A 69 1.77 5.57 25.88
N PRO A 70 1.60 5.11 27.14
CA PRO A 70 2.53 4.15 27.74
C PRO A 70 2.35 2.81 27.03
N ASP A 71 2.97 2.73 25.87
CA ASP A 71 3.18 1.50 25.13
C ASP A 71 4.35 0.76 25.79
N GLY A 72 4.40 -0.56 25.55
CA GLY A 72 5.62 -1.31 25.77
C GLY A 72 6.77 -0.83 24.86
N ASP A 73 7.91 -1.52 24.93
CA ASP A 73 9.06 -1.22 24.09
C ASP A 73 8.81 -1.62 22.63
N LEU A 74 8.19 -0.71 21.86
CA LEU A 74 7.88 -0.95 20.44
C LEU A 74 9.13 -1.20 19.58
N SER A 75 10.32 -0.80 20.05
CA SER A 75 11.58 -1.03 19.33
C SER A 75 12.04 -2.48 19.41
N ALA A 76 11.56 -3.25 20.40
CA ALA A 76 11.87 -4.67 20.57
C ALA A 76 11.28 -5.56 19.48
N VAL A 77 10.21 -5.12 18.80
CA VAL A 77 9.57 -5.88 17.72
C VAL A 77 10.37 -5.71 16.43
N SER A 78 10.85 -6.81 15.87
CA SER A 78 11.53 -6.82 14.57
C SER A 78 10.96 -7.91 13.67
N ALA A 79 11.02 -7.68 12.36
CA ALA A 79 10.60 -8.64 11.34
C ALA A 79 11.83 -9.26 10.68
N ARG A 80 11.79 -10.57 10.38
CA ARG A 80 12.84 -11.20 9.56
C ARG A 80 12.71 -10.75 8.09
N PHE A 81 13.80 -10.88 7.33
CA PHE A 81 13.92 -10.34 5.96
C PHE A 81 12.75 -10.68 5.01
N LEU A 82 12.16 -11.88 5.11
CA LEU A 82 11.02 -12.32 4.29
C LEU A 82 9.74 -12.55 5.11
N GLU A 83 9.72 -12.12 6.36
CA GLU A 83 8.56 -12.33 7.21
C GLU A 83 7.46 -11.34 6.85
N PRO A 84 6.23 -11.81 6.54
CA PRO A 84 5.15 -10.90 6.21
C PRO A 84 4.72 -10.10 7.44
N CYS A 85 4.46 -8.81 7.24
CA CYS A 85 3.88 -7.92 8.23
C CYS A 85 2.45 -7.52 7.85
N LYS A 86 1.63 -7.22 8.86
CA LYS A 86 0.29 -6.67 8.65
C LYS A 86 -0.08 -5.66 9.74
N LEU A 87 -0.97 -4.75 9.39
CA LEU A 87 -1.75 -3.93 10.31
C LEU A 87 -3.16 -4.54 10.39
N VAL A 88 -3.72 -4.65 11.58
CA VAL A 88 -5.11 -5.09 11.78
C VAL A 88 -5.93 -3.93 12.30
N LEU A 89 -7.13 -3.76 11.74
CA LEU A 89 -8.13 -2.78 12.12
C LEU A 89 -9.34 -3.51 12.67
N ILE A 90 -9.57 -3.40 13.97
CA ILE A 90 -10.63 -4.10 14.68
C ILE A 90 -11.77 -3.12 14.84
N VAL A 91 -12.84 -3.33 14.07
CA VAL A 91 -13.99 -2.44 13.98
C VAL A 91 -15.11 -2.97 14.85
N ARG A 92 -15.64 -2.08 15.67
CA ARG A 92 -16.77 -2.37 16.54
C ARG A 92 -18.07 -2.43 15.72
N THR A 93 -18.79 -3.55 15.78
CA THR A 93 -19.94 -3.81 14.89
C THR A 93 -21.32 -3.72 15.57
N ASP A 94 -21.36 -3.64 16.90
CA ASP A 94 -22.56 -3.32 17.69
C ASP A 94 -23.04 -1.88 17.46
N LEU A 95 -22.11 -0.99 17.12
CA LEU A 95 -22.43 0.36 16.66
C LEU A 95 -22.94 0.26 15.22
N LYS A 96 -24.19 0.70 14.98
CA LYS A 96 -24.75 0.86 13.63
C LYS A 96 -24.06 2.02 12.89
N MET A 97 -22.75 1.93 12.68
CA MET A 97 -21.95 2.96 12.05
C MET A 97 -22.26 3.05 10.56
N GLY A 98 -22.50 4.26 10.06
CA GLY A 98 -22.40 4.56 8.63
C GLY A 98 -20.99 4.26 8.13
N SER A 99 -20.84 3.94 6.83
CA SER A 99 -19.61 3.42 6.20
C SER A 99 -18.30 3.89 6.86
N GLY A 100 -17.71 3.03 7.71
CA GLY A 100 -16.59 3.31 8.63
C GLY A 100 -15.23 3.55 7.99
N LYS A 101 -15.16 4.46 7.00
CA LYS A 101 -13.92 4.82 6.30
C LYS A 101 -13.02 5.73 7.15
N ILE A 102 -13.61 6.66 7.90
CA ILE A 102 -12.85 7.70 8.62
C ILE A 102 -12.08 7.07 9.80
N SER A 103 -12.77 6.38 10.71
CA SER A 103 -12.13 5.81 11.90
C SER A 103 -11.07 4.73 11.61
N ALA A 104 -11.20 4.01 10.49
CA ALA A 104 -10.21 3.03 10.04
C ALA A 104 -8.90 3.69 9.54
N GLN A 105 -9.03 4.84 8.87
CA GLN A 105 -7.88 5.64 8.43
C GLN A 105 -7.18 6.28 9.62
N ASP A 106 -7.94 6.82 10.58
CA ASP A 106 -7.41 7.43 11.80
C ASP A 106 -6.60 6.41 12.61
N ALA A 107 -7.13 5.20 12.79
CA ALA A 107 -6.44 4.13 13.50
C ALA A 107 -5.12 3.72 12.82
N THR A 108 -5.14 3.68 11.48
CA THR A 108 -3.95 3.42 10.67
C THR A 108 -2.91 4.51 10.84
N LEU A 109 -3.34 5.78 10.75
CA LEU A 109 -2.45 6.94 10.84
C LEU A 109 -1.83 7.05 12.24
N ALA A 110 -2.61 6.81 13.29
CA ALA A 110 -2.13 6.80 14.67
C ALA A 110 -1.05 5.73 14.87
N CYS A 111 -1.29 4.50 14.43
CA CYS A 111 -0.30 3.41 14.51
C CYS A 111 0.98 3.74 13.72
N TYR A 112 0.81 4.28 12.51
CA TYR A 112 1.92 4.66 11.65
C TYR A 112 2.77 5.76 12.29
N LYS A 113 2.16 6.87 12.75
CA LYS A 113 2.86 7.99 13.39
C LYS A 113 3.63 7.52 14.63
N ALA A 114 3.05 6.65 15.44
CA ALA A 114 3.71 6.08 16.61
C ALA A 114 4.95 5.25 16.23
N LEU A 115 4.82 4.36 15.24
CA LEU A 115 5.91 3.47 14.84
C LEU A 115 6.97 4.14 13.98
N VAL A 116 6.65 5.17 13.20
CA VAL A 116 7.68 5.93 12.47
C VAL A 116 8.69 6.57 13.44
N LYS A 117 8.21 7.04 14.60
CA LYS A 117 9.06 7.59 15.66
C LYS A 117 9.81 6.51 16.42
N LYS A 118 9.13 5.44 16.84
CA LYS A 118 9.68 4.42 17.76
C LYS A 118 10.39 3.25 17.07
N ASN A 119 9.99 2.88 15.85
CA ASN A 119 10.52 1.74 15.10
C ASN A 119 10.39 1.92 13.56
N PRO A 120 11.15 2.85 12.97
CA PRO A 120 11.07 3.15 11.53
C PRO A 120 11.45 1.95 10.64
N SER A 121 12.30 1.04 11.14
CA SER A 121 12.70 -0.16 10.41
C SER A 121 11.52 -1.10 10.17
N LEU A 122 10.69 -1.32 11.20
CA LEU A 122 9.50 -2.17 11.10
C LEU A 122 8.47 -1.58 10.14
N VAL A 123 8.27 -0.25 10.18
CA VAL A 123 7.40 0.46 9.23
C VAL A 123 7.92 0.27 7.81
N GLY A 124 9.19 0.57 7.54
CA GLY A 124 9.78 0.41 6.21
C GLY A 124 9.78 -1.04 5.70
N HIS A 125 9.79 -2.03 6.59
CA HIS A 125 9.60 -3.43 6.22
C HIS A 125 8.15 -3.74 5.82
N TRP A 126 7.17 -3.29 6.60
CA TRP A 126 5.76 -3.41 6.25
C TRP A 126 5.42 -2.71 4.92
N GLU A 127 6.04 -1.56 4.67
CA GLU A 127 5.89 -0.82 3.42
C GLU A 127 6.37 -1.61 2.21
N ARG A 128 7.56 -2.19 2.30
CA ARG A 128 8.13 -3.02 1.23
C ARG A 128 7.41 -4.36 1.04
N THR A 129 6.70 -4.83 2.06
CA THR A 129 5.94 -6.10 2.03
C THR A 129 4.46 -5.90 1.64
N GLY A 130 4.10 -4.71 1.12
CA GLY A 130 2.80 -4.45 0.50
C GLY A 130 1.78 -3.77 1.41
N GLN A 131 2.18 -3.29 2.59
CA GLN A 131 1.35 -2.47 3.48
C GLN A 131 -0.01 -3.09 3.83
N ALA A 132 -0.04 -4.41 4.04
CA ALA A 132 -1.28 -5.15 4.27
C ALA A 132 -2.06 -4.60 5.48
N LYS A 133 -3.35 -4.30 5.26
CA LYS A 133 -4.32 -3.85 6.27
C LYS A 133 -5.50 -4.82 6.27
N ILE A 134 -5.81 -5.41 7.41
CA ILE A 134 -6.88 -6.41 7.55
C ILE A 134 -7.94 -5.90 8.51
N ALA A 135 -9.20 -5.84 8.06
CA ALA A 135 -10.32 -5.45 8.91
C ALA A 135 -10.95 -6.67 9.60
N LEU A 136 -11.11 -6.59 10.92
CA LEU A 136 -11.72 -7.61 11.78
C LEU A 136 -12.90 -7.03 12.56
N LYS A 137 -13.81 -7.90 13.02
CA LYS A 137 -14.97 -7.52 13.84
C LYS A 137 -14.66 -7.63 15.33
N ALA A 138 -15.08 -6.63 16.08
CA ALA A 138 -15.33 -6.72 17.52
C ALA A 138 -16.85 -6.60 17.80
N SER A 139 -17.29 -7.31 18.84
CA SER A 139 -18.69 -7.35 19.29
C SER A 139 -19.01 -6.39 20.42
N SER A 140 -17.99 -5.82 21.08
CA SER A 140 -18.17 -4.85 22.17
C SER A 140 -16.94 -3.98 22.40
N GLU A 141 -17.07 -2.94 23.24
CA GLU A 141 -15.97 -2.07 23.63
C GLU A 141 -14.97 -2.78 24.54
N GLU A 142 -15.47 -3.59 25.47
CA GLU A 142 -14.66 -4.37 26.41
C GLU A 142 -13.70 -5.30 25.65
N GLN A 143 -14.20 -5.95 24.58
CA GLN A 143 -13.36 -6.78 23.74
C GLN A 143 -12.21 -5.98 23.09
N ILE A 144 -12.47 -4.75 22.64
CA ILE A 144 -11.43 -3.88 22.09
C ILE A 144 -10.38 -3.54 23.16
N LEU A 145 -10.82 -3.14 24.35
CA LEU A 145 -9.92 -2.79 25.46
C LEU A 145 -9.06 -3.99 25.91
N GLU A 146 -9.64 -5.19 25.95
CA GLU A 146 -8.91 -6.44 26.22
C GLU A 146 -7.83 -6.70 25.17
N LEU A 147 -8.19 -6.60 23.88
CA LEU A 147 -7.25 -6.80 22.78
C LEU A 147 -6.13 -5.77 22.77
N GLU A 148 -6.43 -4.52 23.11
CA GLU A 148 -5.44 -3.45 23.25
C GLU A 148 -4.44 -3.75 24.37
N ALA A 149 -4.92 -4.16 25.54
CA ALA A 149 -4.07 -4.51 26.68
C ALA A 149 -3.14 -5.70 26.35
N ILE A 150 -3.68 -6.75 25.71
CA ILE A 150 -2.90 -7.91 25.27
C ILE A 150 -1.84 -7.47 24.24
N ALA A 151 -2.20 -6.65 23.24
CA ALA A 151 -1.26 -6.16 22.25
C ALA A 151 -0.11 -5.36 22.88
N LYS A 152 -0.43 -4.43 23.78
CA LYS A 152 0.58 -3.63 24.50
C LYS A 152 1.51 -4.51 25.33
N SER A 153 0.99 -5.57 25.97
CA SER A 153 1.81 -6.53 26.73
C SER A 153 2.82 -7.31 25.87
N LEU A 154 2.54 -7.45 24.57
CA LEU A 154 3.42 -8.06 23.58
C LEU A 154 4.30 -7.04 22.83
N ASN A 155 4.37 -5.80 23.33
CA ASN A 155 5.08 -4.68 22.70
C ASN A 155 4.59 -4.35 21.27
N LEU A 156 3.34 -4.71 20.95
CA LEU A 156 2.72 -4.30 19.70
C LEU A 156 2.18 -2.87 19.81
N CYS A 157 2.35 -2.09 18.75
CA CYS A 157 1.67 -0.80 18.64
C CYS A 157 0.16 -1.06 18.59
N ALA A 158 -0.58 -0.44 19.50
CA ALA A 158 -2.03 -0.51 19.57
C ALA A 158 -2.61 0.89 19.78
N ARG A 159 -3.56 1.30 18.94
CA ARG A 159 -4.18 2.65 18.99
C ARG A 159 -5.69 2.54 18.85
N SER A 160 -6.40 2.85 19.92
CA SER A 160 -7.85 2.96 19.94
C SER A 160 -8.30 4.33 19.42
N ILE A 161 -9.23 4.37 18.48
CA ILE A 161 -9.89 5.58 18.01
C ILE A 161 -11.27 5.67 18.66
N LYS A 162 -11.59 6.86 19.16
CA LYS A 162 -12.87 7.15 19.80
C LYS A 162 -13.68 8.10 18.93
N ASP A 163 -14.97 7.81 18.78
CA ASP A 163 -15.97 8.72 18.23
C ASP A 163 -16.93 9.10 19.36
N GLN A 164 -17.11 10.40 19.59
CA GLN A 164 -17.98 10.93 20.65
C GLN A 164 -17.71 10.31 22.04
N GLY A 165 -16.43 10.10 22.37
CA GLY A 165 -16.00 9.52 23.64
C GLY A 165 -16.07 7.98 23.73
N THR A 166 -16.54 7.31 22.67
CA THR A 166 -16.76 5.87 22.62
C THR A 166 -15.78 5.19 21.66
N THR A 167 -15.15 4.08 22.06
CA THR A 167 -14.13 3.43 21.22
C THR A 167 -14.72 2.71 20.01
N VAL A 168 -14.44 3.17 18.79
CA VAL A 168 -15.03 2.64 17.55
C VAL A 168 -14.14 1.65 16.81
N VAL A 169 -12.83 1.89 16.82
CA VAL A 169 -11.85 1.10 16.06
C VAL A 169 -10.57 0.98 16.86
N LEU A 170 -9.92 -0.18 16.79
CA LEU A 170 -8.57 -0.41 17.31
C LEU A 170 -7.62 -0.80 16.17
N GLY A 171 -6.54 -0.05 16.01
CA GLY A 171 -5.42 -0.44 15.16
C GLY A 171 -4.39 -1.26 15.95
N ILE A 172 -3.88 -2.35 15.38
CA ILE A 172 -2.78 -3.15 15.94
C ILE A 172 -1.72 -3.42 14.87
N GLY A 173 -0.47 -3.06 15.16
CA GLY A 173 0.68 -3.17 14.26
C GLY A 173 1.02 -1.84 13.58
N PRO A 174 1.68 -1.84 12.40
CA PRO A 174 2.16 -3.01 11.67
C PRO A 174 3.20 -3.83 12.44
N ALA A 175 3.10 -5.16 12.33
CA ALA A 175 4.03 -6.11 12.96
C ALA A 175 4.01 -7.47 12.24
N PRO A 176 4.94 -8.40 12.53
CA PRO A 176 4.94 -9.72 11.94
C PRO A 176 3.59 -10.44 12.10
N VAL A 177 3.12 -11.09 11.04
CA VAL A 177 1.80 -11.74 11.01
C VAL A 177 1.59 -12.70 12.17
N LYS A 178 2.64 -13.46 12.55
CA LYS A 178 2.58 -14.40 13.67
C LYS A 178 2.25 -13.71 14.98
N LEU A 179 2.97 -12.64 15.32
CA LEU A 179 2.79 -11.88 16.55
C LEU A 179 1.43 -11.19 16.60
N VAL A 180 0.99 -10.58 15.48
CA VAL A 180 -0.35 -9.97 15.41
C VAL A 180 -1.47 -11.02 15.56
N ASN A 181 -1.26 -12.25 15.08
CA ASN A 181 -2.23 -13.33 15.21
C ASN A 181 -2.35 -13.89 16.63
N GLU A 182 -1.35 -13.73 17.49
CA GLU A 182 -1.46 -14.12 18.91
C GLU A 182 -2.57 -13.34 19.61
N VAL A 183 -2.80 -12.10 19.19
CA VAL A 183 -3.88 -11.24 19.71
C VAL A 183 -5.17 -11.44 18.92
N THR A 184 -5.07 -11.44 17.58
CA THR A 184 -6.23 -11.25 16.70
C THR A 184 -6.76 -12.52 16.04
N GLY A 185 -6.09 -13.66 16.20
CA GLY A 185 -6.33 -14.88 15.42
C GLY A 185 -7.71 -15.52 15.62
N LYS A 186 -8.44 -15.17 16.69
CA LYS A 186 -9.79 -15.68 16.98
C LYS A 186 -10.91 -14.79 16.41
N LEU A 187 -10.58 -13.60 15.93
CA LEU A 187 -11.56 -12.65 15.40
C LEU A 187 -11.95 -13.00 13.96
N ARG A 188 -13.16 -12.58 13.58
CA ARG A 188 -13.69 -12.79 12.23
C ARG A 188 -13.41 -11.57 11.35
N LEU A 189 -13.30 -11.79 10.04
CA LEU A 189 -13.19 -10.71 9.05
C LEU A 189 -14.45 -9.81 9.08
N LEU A 190 -14.25 -8.51 8.86
CA LEU A 190 -15.31 -7.49 8.74
C LEU A 190 -16.22 -7.74 7.52
#